data_AF-A0A1X7UF12-F1
#
_entry.id   AF-A0A1X7UF12-F1
#
_cell.length_a   1.000
_cell.length_b   1.000
_cell.length_c   1.000
_cell.angle_alpha   90.00
_cell.angle_beta   90.00
_cell.angle_gamma   90.00
#
_symmetry.space_group_name_H-M   'P 1'
#
loop_
_entity.id
_entity.type
_entity.pdbx_description
1 polymer ?
#
loop_
_entity_poly.entity_id
_entity_poly.type
_entity_poly.pdbx_seq_one_letter_code
_entity_poly.pdbx_strand_id
1 'polypeptide(L)'
;MNASVYYPLLRRRLKHFYVARNAHLTVDIIDFSLADGDIAQLIDLKINEADETEFDNVYYAINDGEEDDPFRIPNLDTALYFQYSDAIDEFNKALSDEAVNACFSCERLLRKKSVTEAKNLDSDVCNILLDYITENDPTELNKVMYICNYCKPITRKNGVPARCVLNGLQCEPIPKELENLDPLSCQLIQSAKCFQTIVRLGTHTLKVPTYNSLKALHGAMFYLPPPLEKTMETLNEIGIDSNHLPNPELYIIINGQPTKSNNVWRSLVDVNKIKAALRKLKEINWLYRNVDDQCYTSSLQYFL
;
A
#
# COMPACT_ATOMS: atom_id res chain seq x y z
N MET A 1 22.19 23.35 -8.68
CA MET A 1 21.64 22.01 -8.39
C MET A 1 20.65 21.65 -9.50
N ASN A 2 20.37 20.36 -9.74
CA ASN A 2 19.44 19.96 -10.81
C ASN A 2 17.99 19.89 -10.30
N ALA A 3 17.18 20.91 -10.62
CA ALA A 3 15.79 21.04 -10.13
C ALA A 3 14.88 19.86 -10.52
N SER A 4 15.17 19.17 -11.63
CA SER A 4 14.42 17.98 -12.10
C SER A 4 14.54 16.73 -11.21
N VAL A 5 15.30 16.82 -10.10
CA VAL A 5 15.41 15.74 -9.12
C VAL A 5 14.27 15.76 -8.11
N TYR A 6 13.92 16.93 -7.57
CA TYR A 6 12.96 17.09 -6.46
C TYR A 6 11.53 17.32 -6.94
N TYR A 7 11.40 17.87 -8.14
CA TYR A 7 10.14 18.14 -8.79
C TYR A 7 9.94 17.09 -9.91
N PRO A 8 9.02 16.11 -9.75
CA PRO A 8 8.68 15.14 -10.81
C PRO A 8 8.31 15.87 -12.10
N LEU A 9 7.62 17.01 -11.92
CA LEU A 9 7.64 18.24 -12.69
C LEU A 9 8.80 18.34 -13.72
N LEU A 10 9.94 19.00 -13.52
CA LEU A 10 10.83 19.31 -14.68
C LEU A 10 11.41 18.07 -15.39
N ARG A 11 11.39 16.91 -14.74
CA ARG A 11 11.83 15.64 -15.34
C ARG A 11 11.00 15.24 -16.56
N ARG A 12 9.66 15.32 -16.50
CA ARG A 12 8.74 15.03 -17.64
C ARG A 12 9.10 15.89 -18.86
N ARG A 13 9.06 17.23 -18.72
CA ARG A 13 9.39 18.16 -19.83
C ARG A 13 10.84 18.00 -20.33
N LEU A 14 11.84 17.76 -19.47
CA LEU A 14 13.22 17.49 -19.94
C LEU A 14 13.35 16.16 -20.70
N LYS A 15 12.69 15.07 -20.26
CA LYS A 15 12.66 13.80 -21.03
C LYS A 15 12.16 14.06 -22.45
N HIS A 16 11.10 14.86 -22.60
CA HIS A 16 10.57 15.24 -23.91
C HIS A 16 11.54 16.07 -24.75
N PHE A 17 12.18 17.09 -24.19
CA PHE A 17 13.16 17.89 -24.95
C PHE A 17 14.40 17.09 -25.36
N TYR A 18 14.89 16.16 -24.53
CA TYR A 18 16.00 15.29 -24.92
C TYR A 18 15.60 14.29 -26.01
N VAL A 19 14.41 13.70 -25.95
CA VAL A 19 13.90 12.82 -27.04
C VAL A 19 13.74 13.63 -28.34
N ALA A 20 13.11 14.80 -28.30
CA ALA A 20 12.93 15.65 -29.48
C ALA A 20 14.26 16.13 -30.08
N ARG A 21 15.23 16.51 -29.24
CA ARG A 21 16.58 16.90 -29.69
C ARG A 21 17.35 15.72 -30.26
N ASN A 22 17.27 14.54 -29.66
CA ASN A 22 17.94 13.35 -30.19
C ASN A 22 17.35 12.96 -31.56
N ALA A 23 16.02 12.99 -31.70
CA ALA A 23 15.34 12.75 -32.98
C ALA A 23 15.77 13.77 -34.05
N HIS A 24 15.83 15.06 -33.72
CA HIS A 24 16.33 16.11 -34.62
C HIS A 24 17.80 15.86 -35.03
N LEU A 25 18.69 15.54 -34.08
CA LEU A 25 20.09 15.22 -34.38
C LEU A 25 20.22 13.95 -35.24
N THR A 26 19.36 12.94 -35.05
CA THR A 26 19.32 11.76 -35.92
C THR A 26 18.87 12.12 -37.34
N VAL A 27 17.89 13.03 -37.50
CA VAL A 27 17.50 13.56 -38.81
C VAL A 27 18.65 14.34 -39.45
N ASP A 28 19.32 15.23 -38.72
CA ASP A 28 20.46 16.01 -39.22
C ASP A 28 21.61 15.12 -39.70
N ILE A 29 21.89 14.02 -38.98
CA ILE A 29 22.90 13.02 -39.37
C ILE A 29 22.46 12.26 -40.62
N ILE A 30 21.19 11.87 -40.72
CA ILE A 30 20.64 11.19 -41.92
C ILE A 30 20.74 12.10 -43.13
N ASP A 31 20.30 13.36 -43.04
CA ASP A 31 20.35 14.32 -44.14
C ASP A 31 21.80 14.63 -44.56
N PHE A 32 22.73 14.74 -43.59
CA PHE A 32 24.15 14.91 -43.89
C PHE A 32 24.77 13.67 -44.58
N SER A 33 24.49 12.47 -44.07
CA SER A 33 25.00 11.21 -44.64
C SER A 33 24.45 10.97 -46.05
N LEU A 34 23.20 11.36 -46.31
CA LEU A 34 22.58 11.30 -47.63
C LEU A 34 23.17 12.34 -48.60
N ALA A 35 23.58 13.51 -48.12
CA ALA A 35 24.20 14.56 -48.93
C ALA A 35 25.67 14.26 -49.29
N ASP A 36 26.45 13.68 -48.37
CA ASP A 36 27.86 13.31 -48.59
C ASP A 36 28.02 11.91 -49.22
N GLY A 37 26.99 11.06 -49.10
CA GLY A 37 26.98 9.69 -49.64
C GLY A 37 27.56 8.63 -48.70
N ASP A 38 27.69 8.91 -47.40
CA ASP A 38 28.18 7.96 -46.39
C ASP A 38 27.12 6.91 -46.03
N ILE A 39 27.04 5.88 -46.87
CA ILE A 39 26.17 4.71 -46.68
C ILE A 39 26.57 3.90 -45.43
N ALA A 40 27.81 3.97 -44.96
CA ALA A 40 28.25 3.22 -43.78
C ALA A 40 27.66 3.81 -42.49
N GLN A 41 27.66 5.14 -42.38
CA GLN A 41 27.06 5.86 -41.25
C GLN A 41 25.54 5.63 -41.15
N LEU A 42 24.86 5.49 -42.28
CA LEU A 42 23.43 5.12 -42.36
C LEU A 42 23.15 3.67 -41.94
N ILE A 43 24.11 2.76 -42.05
CA ILE A 43 23.94 1.33 -41.67
C ILE A 43 24.16 1.10 -40.16
N ASP A 44 25.09 1.84 -39.54
CA ASP A 44 25.35 1.75 -38.09
C ASP A 44 24.34 2.56 -37.22
N LEU A 45 23.48 3.37 -37.85
CA LEU A 45 22.41 4.14 -37.21
C LEU A 45 21.28 3.24 -36.66
N LYS A 46 21.49 2.71 -35.45
CA LYS A 46 20.47 1.93 -34.72
C LYS A 46 19.32 2.78 -34.19
N ILE A 47 18.27 2.90 -35.00
CA ILE A 47 16.94 3.30 -34.54
C ILE A 47 16.41 2.21 -33.61
N ASN A 48 16.12 2.54 -32.35
CA ASN A 48 15.47 1.63 -31.40
C ASN A 48 13.96 1.91 -31.39
N GLU A 49 13.15 0.92 -31.77
CA GLU A 49 11.67 1.04 -31.76
C GLU A 49 11.10 1.33 -30.36
N ALA A 50 11.90 1.16 -29.29
CA ALA A 50 11.55 1.51 -27.91
C ALA A 50 11.37 3.03 -27.65
N ASP A 51 11.74 3.91 -28.59
CA ASP A 51 11.40 5.34 -28.50
C ASP A 51 9.96 5.66 -28.96
N GLU A 52 9.18 4.68 -29.43
CA GLU A 52 7.74 4.83 -29.70
C GLU A 52 6.88 4.92 -28.42
N THR A 53 6.90 6.10 -27.80
CA THR A 53 5.73 6.71 -27.14
C THR A 53 5.18 6.12 -25.82
N GLU A 54 6.02 5.77 -24.83
CA GLU A 54 5.55 5.84 -23.43
C GLU A 54 5.47 7.30 -22.93
N PHE A 55 4.27 7.89 -23.09
CA PHE A 55 3.86 9.22 -22.62
C PHE A 55 3.70 9.28 -21.07
N ASP A 56 4.73 8.90 -20.33
CA ASP A 56 4.67 8.65 -18.88
C ASP A 56 4.77 9.93 -17.99
N ASN A 57 3.62 10.37 -17.47
CA ASN A 57 3.30 11.49 -16.54
C ASN A 57 4.03 12.86 -16.65
N VAL A 58 3.51 13.81 -17.46
CA VAL A 58 4.10 15.17 -17.65
C VAL A 58 3.72 16.08 -16.51
N TYR A 59 4.73 16.80 -16.07
CA TYR A 59 4.70 17.90 -15.15
C TYR A 59 5.88 18.83 -15.61
N TYR A 60 6.09 20.05 -15.08
CA TYR A 60 7.27 20.93 -15.33
C TYR A 60 7.64 21.74 -14.07
N ALA A 61 8.92 21.89 -13.70
CA ALA A 61 9.34 22.70 -12.53
C ALA A 61 9.87 24.06 -12.95
N ILE A 62 9.77 25.02 -12.04
CA ILE A 62 9.91 26.45 -12.28
C ILE A 62 11.34 26.88 -11.91
N ASN A 63 11.90 27.82 -12.68
CA ASN A 63 13.12 28.55 -12.36
C ASN A 63 12.77 30.04 -12.28
N ASP A 64 13.21 30.73 -11.24
CA ASP A 64 12.57 31.99 -10.83
C ASP A 64 13.09 33.27 -11.52
N GLY A 65 13.83 33.14 -12.62
CA GLY A 65 14.80 34.14 -13.09
C GLY A 65 14.69 34.65 -14.53
N GLU A 66 13.51 34.70 -15.14
CA GLU A 66 13.24 35.44 -16.39
C GLU A 66 11.75 35.81 -16.50
N GLU A 67 11.41 36.96 -17.09
CA GLU A 67 10.00 37.40 -17.22
C GLU A 67 9.26 36.75 -18.41
N ASP A 68 10.01 36.22 -19.39
CA ASP A 68 9.49 35.57 -20.61
C ASP A 68 9.55 34.03 -20.57
N ASP A 69 9.33 33.38 -19.41
CA ASP A 69 8.97 31.96 -19.39
C ASP A 69 7.51 31.81 -19.89
N PRO A 70 7.25 31.17 -21.05
CA PRO A 70 5.89 31.01 -21.58
C PRO A 70 4.98 30.12 -20.72
N PHE A 71 5.50 29.53 -19.63
CA PHE A 71 4.74 28.78 -18.64
C PHE A 71 4.71 29.42 -17.24
N ARG A 72 5.37 30.59 -17.04
CA ARG A 72 5.12 31.45 -15.88
C ARG A 72 3.76 32.13 -16.03
N ILE A 73 2.72 31.47 -15.51
CA ILE A 73 1.47 32.16 -15.17
C ILE A 73 1.80 33.11 -14.00
N PRO A 74 1.72 34.45 -14.15
CA PRO A 74 2.09 35.35 -13.08
C PRO A 74 1.15 35.18 -11.89
N ASN A 75 1.72 35.07 -10.68
CA ASN A 75 0.99 34.78 -9.44
C ASN A 75 0.32 33.38 -9.41
N LEU A 76 0.82 32.37 -10.16
CA LEU A 76 0.25 31.01 -10.15
C LEU A 76 0.17 30.42 -8.73
N ASP A 77 1.25 30.50 -7.95
CA ASP A 77 1.26 29.97 -6.58
C ASP A 77 0.28 30.73 -5.69
N THR A 78 0.09 32.03 -5.91
CA THR A 78 -0.92 32.85 -5.22
C THR A 78 -2.34 32.43 -5.62
N ALA A 79 -2.59 32.17 -6.90
CA ALA A 79 -3.87 31.71 -7.40
C ALA A 79 -4.21 30.29 -6.90
N LEU A 80 -3.23 29.39 -6.86
CA LEU A 80 -3.36 28.06 -6.26
C LEU A 80 -3.57 28.17 -4.74
N TYR A 81 -2.85 29.06 -4.05
CA TYR A 81 -3.03 29.31 -2.62
C TYR A 81 -4.44 29.83 -2.31
N PHE A 82 -5.01 30.73 -3.12
CA PHE A 82 -6.41 31.17 -2.97
C PHE A 82 -7.42 30.10 -3.41
N GLN A 83 -7.13 29.29 -4.42
CA GLN A 83 -8.02 28.21 -4.88
C GLN A 83 -8.13 27.07 -3.85
N TYR A 84 -7.04 26.79 -3.15
CA TYR A 84 -6.93 25.69 -2.18
C TYR A 84 -6.75 26.19 -0.74
N SER A 85 -7.01 27.47 -0.45
CA SER A 85 -6.79 28.08 0.88
C SER A 85 -7.42 27.23 1.97
N ASP A 86 -8.69 26.90 1.80
CA ASP A 86 -9.52 26.22 2.79
C ASP A 86 -9.06 24.77 3.02
N ALA A 87 -8.55 24.11 1.97
CA ALA A 87 -8.00 22.76 2.02
C ALA A 87 -6.60 22.71 2.64
N ILE A 88 -5.76 23.72 2.37
CA ILE A 88 -4.46 23.93 3.04
C ILE A 88 -4.71 24.24 4.52
N ASP A 89 -5.71 25.05 4.82
CA ASP A 89 -6.14 25.39 6.18
C ASP A 89 -6.67 24.15 6.93
N GLU A 90 -7.51 23.33 6.30
CA GLU A 90 -8.00 22.07 6.88
C GLU A 90 -6.86 21.07 7.09
N PHE A 91 -5.93 20.95 6.13
CA PHE A 91 -4.74 20.10 6.27
C PHE A 91 -3.84 20.56 7.42
N ASN A 92 -3.56 21.86 7.54
CA ASN A 92 -2.79 22.42 8.64
C ASN A 92 -3.50 22.24 9.98
N LYS A 93 -4.83 22.44 10.04
CA LYS A 93 -5.66 22.13 11.22
C LYS A 93 -5.57 20.64 11.57
N ALA A 94 -5.53 19.74 10.58
CA ALA A 94 -5.42 18.29 10.80
C ALA A 94 -4.00 17.81 11.17
N LEU A 95 -2.95 18.56 10.82
CA LEU A 95 -1.59 18.34 11.33
C LEU A 95 -1.51 18.76 12.81
N SER A 96 -2.00 19.95 13.15
CA SER A 96 -2.02 20.48 14.53
C SER A 96 -3.06 19.84 15.46
N ASP A 97 -3.96 19.00 14.92
CA ASP A 97 -4.98 18.25 15.69
C ASP A 97 -4.34 17.04 16.40
N GLU A 98 -3.56 17.32 17.45
CA GLU A 98 -2.92 16.31 18.30
C GLU A 98 -3.93 15.49 19.12
N ALA A 99 -3.53 14.27 19.52
CA ALA A 99 -4.38 13.36 20.29
C ALA A 99 -4.34 13.67 21.81
N VAL A 100 -4.71 14.89 22.20
CA VAL A 100 -4.60 15.38 23.60
C VAL A 100 -5.88 15.22 24.43
N ASN A 101 -7.02 14.87 23.82
CA ASN A 101 -8.32 14.84 24.51
C ASN A 101 -8.63 13.40 24.93
N ALA A 102 -8.57 13.10 26.23
CA ALA A 102 -9.01 11.80 26.76
C ALA A 102 -10.53 11.66 26.69
N CYS A 103 -11.04 10.48 26.34
CA CYS A 103 -12.47 10.19 26.42
C CYS A 103 -12.84 9.67 27.81
N PHE A 104 -13.68 10.41 28.56
CA PHE A 104 -14.02 10.08 29.96
C PHE A 104 -14.63 8.67 30.14
N SER A 105 -15.23 8.09 29.09
CA SER A 105 -15.78 6.73 29.11
C SER A 105 -14.74 5.63 28.87
N CYS A 106 -13.65 5.88 28.14
CA CYS A 106 -12.73 4.82 27.67
C CYS A 106 -11.23 5.17 27.76
N GLU A 107 -10.90 6.29 28.41
CA GLU A 107 -9.57 6.87 28.67
C GLU A 107 -8.66 7.10 27.45
N ARG A 108 -9.05 6.64 26.26
CA ARG A 108 -8.28 6.80 25.03
C ARG A 108 -8.09 8.28 24.71
N LEU A 109 -6.82 8.68 24.66
CA LEU A 109 -6.34 9.91 24.05
C LEU A 109 -6.74 9.99 22.57
N LEU A 110 -7.38 11.09 22.20
CA LEU A 110 -8.02 11.28 20.91
C LEU A 110 -7.87 12.72 20.40
N ARG A 111 -7.88 12.81 19.08
CA ARG A 111 -7.89 14.06 18.31
C ARG A 111 -9.22 14.80 18.49
N LYS A 112 -9.21 16.13 18.41
CA LYS A 112 -10.37 17.00 18.65
C LYS A 112 -11.57 16.65 17.76
N LYS A 113 -11.33 16.27 16.50
CA LYS A 113 -12.40 15.82 15.56
C LYS A 113 -13.04 14.47 15.91
N SER A 114 -12.41 13.67 16.77
CA SER A 114 -12.88 12.33 17.17
C SER A 114 -13.64 12.34 18.51
N VAL A 115 -13.73 13.50 19.15
CA VAL A 115 -14.43 13.71 20.42
C VAL A 115 -15.44 14.85 20.31
N THR A 116 -16.33 14.91 21.29
CA THR A 116 -17.19 16.06 21.56
C THR A 116 -17.23 16.29 23.06
N GLU A 117 -17.46 17.52 23.50
CA GLU A 117 -17.68 17.82 24.91
C GLU A 117 -18.88 17.02 25.45
N ALA A 118 -18.78 16.53 26.68
CA ALA A 118 -19.79 15.70 27.35
C ALA A 118 -21.04 16.48 27.85
N LYS A 119 -21.18 17.76 27.45
CA LYS A 119 -22.31 18.62 27.82
C LYS A 119 -23.64 17.96 27.48
N ASN A 120 -24.56 17.97 28.45
CA ASN A 120 -25.93 17.46 28.35
C ASN A 120 -26.03 15.94 28.05
N LEU A 121 -25.06 15.13 28.47
CA LEU A 121 -25.12 13.66 28.39
C LEU A 121 -25.74 13.05 29.65
N ASP A 122 -27.05 13.20 29.81
CA ASP A 122 -27.82 12.57 30.89
C ASP A 122 -28.09 11.10 30.57
N SER A 123 -27.67 10.20 31.47
CA SER A 123 -27.81 8.73 31.38
C SER A 123 -27.22 8.06 32.62
N ASP A 124 -27.78 6.92 33.05
CA ASP A 124 -27.34 6.22 34.27
C ASP A 124 -25.87 5.79 34.19
N VAL A 125 -25.42 5.36 33.01
CA VAL A 125 -24.03 4.98 32.73
C VAL A 125 -23.08 6.20 32.78
N CYS A 126 -23.58 7.41 32.48
CA CYS A 126 -22.80 8.64 32.63
C CYS A 126 -22.61 8.99 34.11
N ASN A 127 -23.65 8.84 34.93
CA ASN A 127 -23.56 9.07 36.38
C ASN A 127 -22.54 8.13 37.04
N ILE A 128 -22.60 6.82 36.75
CA ILE A 128 -21.64 5.83 37.26
C ILE A 128 -20.19 6.13 36.77
N LEU A 129 -20.03 6.67 35.56
CA LEU A 129 -18.73 7.13 35.06
C LEU A 129 -18.22 8.39 35.79
N LEU A 130 -19.11 9.33 36.14
CA LEU A 130 -18.75 10.53 36.91
C LEU A 130 -18.36 10.16 38.34
N ASP A 131 -19.06 9.21 38.97
CA ASP A 131 -18.71 8.65 40.27
C ASP A 131 -17.31 8.00 40.21
N TYR A 132 -17.07 7.11 39.24
CA TYR A 132 -15.76 6.49 39.01
C TYR A 132 -14.63 7.51 38.81
N ILE A 133 -14.85 8.57 38.03
CA ILE A 133 -13.84 9.63 37.84
C ILE A 133 -13.61 10.39 39.15
N THR A 134 -14.67 10.68 39.92
CA THR A 134 -14.57 11.38 41.21
C THR A 134 -13.79 10.57 42.24
N GLU A 135 -13.90 9.23 42.22
CA GLU A 135 -13.11 8.33 43.08
C GLU A 135 -11.63 8.25 42.68
N ASN A 136 -11.29 8.35 41.39
CA ASN A 136 -9.92 8.14 40.89
C ASN A 136 -9.10 9.43 40.71
N ASP A 137 -9.69 10.52 40.20
CA ASP A 137 -9.08 11.86 40.17
C ASP A 137 -10.15 12.94 40.45
N PRO A 138 -10.30 13.38 41.71
CA PRO A 138 -11.19 14.50 42.08
C PRO A 138 -10.89 15.82 41.35
N THR A 139 -9.73 15.97 40.70
CA THR A 139 -9.37 17.18 39.94
C THR A 139 -9.84 17.15 38.48
N GLU A 140 -10.14 15.97 37.90
CA GLU A 140 -10.74 15.86 36.55
C GLU A 140 -12.10 16.55 36.46
N LEU A 141 -12.88 16.57 37.55
CA LEU A 141 -14.23 17.14 37.57
C LEU A 141 -14.28 18.65 37.24
N ASN A 142 -13.16 19.36 37.38
CA ASN A 142 -13.03 20.78 37.04
C ASN A 142 -12.58 21.03 35.58
N LYS A 143 -12.29 19.98 34.82
CA LYS A 143 -11.81 20.04 33.43
C LYS A 143 -12.99 19.83 32.46
N VAL A 144 -12.82 20.25 31.21
CA VAL A 144 -13.84 20.00 30.17
C VAL A 144 -13.79 18.53 29.78
N MET A 145 -14.76 17.74 30.24
CA MET A 145 -14.87 16.33 29.89
C MET A 145 -15.24 16.13 28.42
N TYR A 146 -14.53 15.22 27.75
CA TYR A 146 -14.76 14.84 26.36
C TYR A 146 -15.24 13.39 26.25
N ILE A 147 -16.12 13.12 25.30
CA ILE A 147 -16.56 11.77 24.94
C ILE A 147 -16.36 11.53 23.44
N CYS A 148 -15.81 10.36 23.11
CA CYS A 148 -15.54 9.98 21.73
C CYS A 148 -16.81 9.64 20.96
N ASN A 149 -16.75 9.80 19.64
CA ASN A 149 -17.88 9.57 18.73
C ASN A 149 -18.38 8.11 18.72
N TYR A 150 -17.59 7.16 19.25
CA TYR A 150 -17.99 5.76 19.45
C TYR A 150 -18.75 5.54 20.77
N CYS A 151 -18.25 6.05 21.91
CA CYS A 151 -18.91 5.86 23.21
C CYS A 151 -20.23 6.64 23.29
N LYS A 152 -20.25 7.90 22.83
CA LYS A 152 -21.40 8.82 22.97
C LYS A 152 -22.77 8.22 22.58
N PRO A 153 -22.97 7.61 21.40
CA PRO A 153 -24.27 7.04 21.03
C PRO A 153 -24.65 5.76 21.79
N ILE A 154 -23.72 5.12 22.49
CA ILE A 154 -23.94 3.93 23.31
C ILE A 154 -24.30 4.36 24.75
N THR A 155 -23.48 5.21 25.37
CA THR A 155 -23.71 5.78 26.71
C THR A 155 -25.07 6.50 26.79
N ARG A 156 -25.42 7.30 25.77
CA ARG A 156 -26.73 8.00 25.68
C ARG A 156 -27.94 7.05 25.60
N LYS A 157 -27.74 5.75 25.39
CA LYS A 157 -28.80 4.71 25.40
C LYS A 157 -28.76 3.85 26.67
N ASN A 158 -28.11 4.33 27.74
CA ASN A 158 -27.78 3.55 28.94
C ASN A 158 -26.98 2.26 28.65
N GLY A 159 -26.29 2.19 27.51
CA GLY A 159 -25.37 1.10 27.19
C GLY A 159 -23.97 1.39 27.72
N VAL A 160 -23.29 0.36 28.22
CA VAL A 160 -21.84 0.42 28.50
C VAL A 160 -21.11 0.13 27.18
N PRO A 161 -20.28 1.05 26.64
CA PRO A 161 -19.44 0.76 25.47
C PRO A 161 -18.48 -0.39 25.77
N ALA A 162 -18.18 -1.27 24.80
CA ALA A 162 -17.28 -2.41 25.04
C ALA A 162 -15.92 -1.98 25.63
N ARG A 163 -15.37 -0.87 25.11
CA ARG A 163 -14.09 -0.29 25.55
C ARG A 163 -14.22 0.61 26.79
N CYS A 164 -15.25 0.48 27.63
CA CYS A 164 -15.49 1.39 28.74
C CYS A 164 -14.65 1.01 29.98
N VAL A 165 -14.29 1.98 30.81
CA VAL A 165 -13.54 1.73 32.06
C VAL A 165 -14.33 0.86 33.03
N LEU A 166 -15.66 1.05 33.09
CA LEU A 166 -16.56 0.31 33.99
C LEU A 166 -16.62 -1.20 33.74
N ASN A 167 -16.28 -1.65 32.52
CA ASN A 167 -16.17 -3.07 32.18
C ASN A 167 -14.72 -3.48 31.86
N GLY A 168 -13.74 -2.78 32.44
CA GLY A 168 -12.32 -3.16 32.38
C GLY A 168 -11.68 -3.01 31.00
N LEU A 169 -12.15 -2.04 30.19
CA LEU A 169 -11.66 -1.76 28.83
C LEU A 169 -11.72 -2.96 27.88
N GLN A 170 -12.68 -3.89 28.07
CA GLN A 170 -12.77 -5.13 27.30
C GLN A 170 -12.90 -4.88 25.78
N CYS A 171 -11.81 -5.09 25.06
CA CYS A 171 -11.85 -5.27 23.61
C CYS A 171 -12.71 -6.49 23.27
N GLU A 172 -13.51 -6.38 22.21
CA GLU A 172 -14.11 -7.55 21.56
C GLU A 172 -12.99 -8.54 21.19
N PRO A 173 -13.16 -9.85 21.46
CA PRO A 173 -12.13 -10.84 21.16
C PRO A 173 -11.86 -10.89 19.66
N ILE A 174 -10.61 -11.16 19.29
CA ILE A 174 -10.22 -11.32 17.88
C ILE A 174 -11.10 -12.44 17.28
N PRO A 175 -11.78 -12.20 16.15
CA PRO A 175 -12.60 -13.24 15.49
C PRO A 175 -11.77 -14.49 15.21
N LYS A 176 -12.36 -15.68 15.40
CA LYS A 176 -11.66 -16.97 15.25
C LYS A 176 -11.10 -17.21 13.85
N GLU A 177 -11.64 -16.51 12.86
CA GLU A 177 -11.19 -16.50 11.46
C GLU A 177 -9.90 -15.66 11.26
N LEU A 178 -9.56 -14.80 12.21
CA LEU A 178 -8.33 -13.99 12.27
C LEU A 178 -7.36 -14.47 13.35
N GLU A 179 -7.86 -15.20 14.34
CA GLU A 179 -7.09 -15.84 15.41
C GLU A 179 -6.13 -16.89 14.84
N ASN A 180 -4.85 -16.83 15.23
CA ASN A 180 -3.79 -17.76 14.77
C ASN A 180 -3.53 -17.77 13.24
N LEU A 181 -3.86 -16.70 12.51
CA LEU A 181 -3.31 -16.48 11.16
C LEU A 181 -1.78 -16.32 11.23
N ASP A 182 -1.07 -16.97 10.32
CA ASP A 182 0.39 -16.81 10.22
C ASP A 182 0.76 -15.41 9.67
N PRO A 183 1.98 -14.91 9.92
CA PRO A 183 2.39 -13.57 9.50
C PRO A 183 2.30 -13.30 7.99
N LEU A 184 2.28 -14.34 7.15
CA LEU A 184 2.17 -14.21 5.69
C LEU A 184 0.72 -14.28 5.20
N SER A 185 -0.14 -15.10 5.80
CA SER A 185 -1.60 -14.97 5.63
C SER A 185 -2.08 -13.57 6.03
N CYS A 186 -1.63 -13.05 7.17
CA CYS A 186 -1.87 -11.67 7.61
C CYS A 186 -1.40 -10.62 6.58
N GLN A 187 -0.30 -10.89 5.88
CA GLN A 187 0.24 -10.03 4.82
C GLN A 187 -0.48 -10.14 3.47
N LEU A 188 -1.23 -11.22 3.23
CA LEU A 188 -2.00 -11.44 2.00
C LEU A 188 -3.43 -10.85 2.10
N ILE A 189 -3.94 -10.67 3.32
CA ILE A 189 -5.22 -9.98 3.59
C ILE A 189 -5.07 -8.48 3.92
N GLN A 190 -3.88 -7.89 3.76
CA GLN A 190 -3.67 -6.45 3.99
C GLN A 190 -4.19 -5.61 2.81
N SER A 191 -5.17 -4.73 3.08
CA SER A 191 -5.76 -3.83 2.07
C SER A 191 -4.80 -2.81 1.45
N ALA A 192 -3.61 -2.62 2.01
CA ALA A 192 -2.57 -1.75 1.47
C ALA A 192 -1.17 -2.27 1.79
N LYS A 193 -0.36 -2.48 0.75
CA LYS A 193 1.09 -2.60 0.82
C LYS A 193 1.68 -1.59 -0.16
N CYS A 194 2.37 -0.57 0.34
CA CYS A 194 2.85 0.51 -0.53
C CYS A 194 3.87 0.03 -1.57
N PHE A 195 4.71 -0.96 -1.23
CA PHE A 195 5.72 -1.52 -2.12
C PHE A 195 5.93 -3.02 -1.85
N GLN A 196 5.69 -3.88 -2.84
CA GLN A 196 6.15 -5.27 -2.86
C GLN A 196 6.52 -5.66 -4.30
N THR A 197 7.82 -5.84 -4.56
CA THR A 197 8.31 -6.31 -5.86
C THR A 197 8.19 -7.83 -5.95
N ILE A 198 7.43 -8.33 -6.92
CA ILE A 198 7.37 -9.75 -7.29
C ILE A 198 8.30 -9.95 -8.49
N VAL A 199 9.14 -10.99 -8.46
CA VAL A 199 10.03 -11.34 -9.57
C VAL A 199 9.82 -12.81 -9.93
N ARG A 200 9.35 -13.06 -11.16
CA ARG A 200 9.24 -14.41 -11.71
C ARG A 200 10.65 -14.94 -11.99
N LEU A 201 11.11 -15.91 -11.21
CA LEU A 201 12.41 -16.54 -11.42
C LEU A 201 12.36 -17.40 -12.69
N GLY A 202 13.12 -17.02 -13.71
CA GLY A 202 13.26 -17.79 -14.94
C GLY A 202 14.03 -19.09 -14.73
N THR A 203 13.79 -20.08 -15.60
CA THR A 203 14.49 -21.37 -15.57
C THR A 203 16.01 -21.16 -15.67
N HIS A 204 16.77 -21.65 -14.69
CA HIS A 204 18.22 -21.45 -14.61
C HIS A 204 18.97 -22.27 -15.68
N THR A 205 19.05 -21.72 -16.89
CA THR A 205 19.86 -22.26 -17.98
C THR A 205 21.32 -21.81 -17.81
N LEU A 206 22.26 -22.75 -17.93
CA LEU A 206 23.71 -22.52 -17.68
C LEU A 206 24.40 -21.59 -18.70
N LYS A 207 23.66 -21.00 -19.65
CA LYS A 207 24.18 -20.19 -20.77
C LYS A 207 23.25 -19.03 -21.16
N VAL A 208 22.69 -18.30 -20.21
CA VAL A 208 22.09 -16.98 -20.49
C VAL A 208 23.18 -15.89 -20.61
N PRO A 209 23.08 -14.96 -21.58
CA PRO A 209 23.93 -13.77 -21.63
C PRO A 209 23.82 -12.93 -20.35
N THR A 210 24.88 -12.21 -19.97
CA THR A 210 24.96 -11.48 -18.69
C THR A 210 23.82 -10.47 -18.47
N TYR A 211 23.29 -9.85 -19.54
CA TYR A 211 22.15 -8.93 -19.46
C TYR A 211 20.82 -9.65 -19.16
N ASN A 212 20.71 -10.93 -19.50
CA ASN A 212 19.58 -11.81 -19.14
C ASN A 212 19.82 -12.59 -17.83
N SER A 213 20.96 -12.41 -17.16
CA SER A 213 21.24 -13.07 -15.89
C SER A 213 20.53 -12.34 -14.75
N LEU A 214 19.70 -13.06 -13.99
CA LEU A 214 19.08 -12.51 -12.78
C LEU A 214 20.17 -12.25 -11.73
N LYS A 215 20.30 -10.99 -11.29
CA LYS A 215 21.12 -10.64 -10.13
C LYS A 215 20.62 -11.39 -8.89
N ALA A 216 21.53 -11.69 -7.95
CA ALA A 216 21.18 -12.36 -6.70
C ALA A 216 20.09 -11.58 -5.94
N LEU A 217 18.91 -12.19 -5.82
CA LEU A 217 17.72 -11.60 -5.19
C LEU A 217 17.52 -12.21 -3.81
N HIS A 218 17.50 -11.37 -2.78
CA HIS A 218 17.21 -11.78 -1.40
C HIS A 218 15.75 -11.48 -1.06
N GLY A 219 14.96 -12.53 -0.79
CA GLY A 219 13.53 -12.43 -0.50
C GLY A 219 12.95 -13.76 -0.04
N ALA A 220 11.63 -13.81 0.18
CA ALA A 220 10.89 -15.06 0.35
C ALA A 220 10.59 -15.67 -1.02
N MET A 221 10.68 -17.00 -1.15
CA MET A 221 10.52 -17.69 -2.42
C MET A 221 9.25 -18.55 -2.42
N PHE A 222 8.35 -18.27 -3.35
CA PHE A 222 7.11 -18.99 -3.56
C PHE A 222 7.34 -20.10 -4.58
N TYR A 223 6.87 -21.31 -4.28
CA TYR A 223 6.84 -22.40 -5.25
C TYR A 223 5.39 -22.60 -5.68
N LEU A 224 5.10 -22.17 -6.91
CA LEU A 224 3.85 -22.54 -7.57
C LEU A 224 3.89 -24.06 -7.83
N PRO A 225 2.82 -24.82 -7.54
CA PRO A 225 2.74 -26.19 -7.99
C PRO A 225 2.80 -26.22 -9.54
N PRO A 226 3.40 -27.26 -10.16
CA PRO A 226 3.23 -27.49 -11.58
C PRO A 226 1.74 -27.68 -11.93
N PRO A 227 1.33 -27.54 -13.20
CA PRO A 227 -0.01 -27.91 -13.64
C PRO A 227 -0.42 -29.27 -13.08
N LEU A 228 -1.65 -29.37 -12.56
CA LEU A 228 -2.09 -30.52 -11.76
C LEU A 228 -1.84 -31.84 -12.49
N GLU A 229 -2.15 -31.87 -13.79
CA GLU A 229 -1.91 -32.99 -14.71
C GLU A 229 -0.47 -33.51 -14.62
N LYS A 230 0.53 -32.65 -14.82
CA LYS A 230 1.96 -33.01 -14.75
C LYS A 230 2.40 -33.44 -13.36
N THR A 231 1.82 -32.84 -12.32
CA THR A 231 2.09 -33.24 -10.94
C THR A 231 1.54 -34.65 -10.67
N MET A 232 0.35 -34.96 -11.17
CA MET A 232 -0.29 -36.27 -11.06
C MET A 232 0.43 -37.34 -11.89
N GLU A 233 0.89 -37.01 -13.11
CA GLU A 233 1.78 -37.87 -13.92
C GLU A 233 3.01 -38.29 -13.10
N THR A 234 3.77 -37.34 -12.56
CA THR A 234 4.97 -37.61 -11.75
C THR A 234 4.67 -38.39 -10.46
N LEU A 235 3.54 -38.14 -9.79
CA LEU A 235 3.14 -38.87 -8.58
C LEU A 235 2.77 -40.33 -8.88
N ASN A 236 2.11 -40.59 -10.02
CA ASN A 236 1.77 -41.93 -10.48
C ASN A 236 3.03 -42.73 -10.86
N GLU A 237 4.03 -42.10 -11.50
CA GLU A 237 5.33 -42.73 -11.78
C GLU A 237 6.08 -43.18 -10.51
N ILE A 238 5.91 -42.45 -9.40
CA ILE A 238 6.55 -42.74 -8.10
C ILE A 238 5.69 -43.72 -7.26
N GLY A 239 4.48 -44.07 -7.71
CA GLY A 239 3.59 -45.02 -7.05
C GLY A 239 2.91 -44.48 -5.78
N ILE A 240 2.72 -43.16 -5.67
CA ILE A 240 2.05 -42.52 -4.53
C ILE A 240 0.54 -42.45 -4.81
N ASP A 241 -0.27 -42.99 -3.90
CA ASP A 241 -1.74 -42.92 -4.02
C ASP A 241 -2.23 -41.47 -3.90
N SER A 242 -2.65 -40.91 -5.04
CA SER A 242 -3.08 -39.52 -5.17
C SER A 242 -4.43 -39.23 -4.49
N ASN A 243 -5.24 -40.27 -4.18
CA ASN A 243 -6.56 -40.11 -3.56
C ASN A 243 -6.51 -39.59 -2.10
N HIS A 244 -5.33 -39.59 -1.48
CA HIS A 244 -5.12 -39.14 -0.11
C HIS A 244 -4.27 -37.86 0.02
N LEU A 245 -3.91 -37.22 -1.10
CA LEU A 245 -3.16 -35.97 -1.09
C LEU A 245 -4.10 -34.75 -0.93
N PRO A 246 -3.74 -33.75 -0.10
CA PRO A 246 -4.49 -32.49 -0.06
C PRO A 246 -4.36 -31.76 -1.40
N ASN A 247 -5.46 -31.19 -1.92
CA ASN A 247 -5.45 -30.48 -3.21
C ASN A 247 -4.37 -29.36 -3.18
N PRO A 248 -3.34 -29.40 -4.07
CA PRO A 248 -2.26 -28.42 -4.07
C PRO A 248 -2.73 -26.99 -4.36
N GLU A 249 -3.90 -26.79 -4.99
CA GLU A 249 -4.48 -25.45 -5.23
C GLU A 249 -4.95 -24.75 -3.94
N LEU A 250 -5.14 -25.52 -2.86
CA LEU A 250 -5.59 -24.99 -1.56
C LEU A 250 -4.43 -24.55 -0.66
N TYR A 251 -3.17 -24.79 -1.05
CA TYR A 251 -1.99 -24.56 -0.20
C TYR A 251 -0.82 -23.92 -0.95
N ILE A 252 -0.31 -22.81 -0.40
CA ILE A 252 0.88 -22.13 -0.95
C ILE A 252 2.10 -22.54 -0.12
N ILE A 253 3.09 -23.15 -0.76
CA ILE A 253 4.36 -23.53 -0.13
C ILE A 253 5.35 -22.38 -0.28
N ILE A 254 5.86 -21.89 0.85
CA ILE A 254 6.66 -20.66 0.89
C ILE A 254 7.95 -20.92 1.67
N ASN A 255 9.06 -20.78 0.96
CA ASN A 255 10.39 -20.93 1.52
C ASN A 255 10.89 -19.57 2.03
N GLY A 256 11.16 -19.51 3.34
CA GLY A 256 11.83 -18.38 3.99
C GLY A 256 13.31 -18.29 3.59
N GLN A 257 13.97 -17.21 4.00
CA GLN A 257 15.39 -17.02 3.72
C GLN A 257 16.25 -18.14 4.35
N PRO A 258 17.24 -18.70 3.64
CA PRO A 258 18.17 -19.67 4.21
C PRO A 258 18.94 -19.07 5.40
N THR A 259 19.04 -19.81 6.50
CA THR A 259 19.89 -19.41 7.63
C THR A 259 21.38 -19.57 7.28
N LYS A 260 22.28 -19.02 8.13
CA LYS A 260 23.73 -19.30 8.05
C LYS A 260 24.09 -20.80 8.17
N SER A 261 23.17 -21.64 8.65
CA SER A 261 23.31 -23.10 8.70
C SER A 261 22.67 -23.81 7.49
N ASN A 262 22.37 -23.07 6.42
CA ASN A 262 21.71 -23.53 5.19
C ASN A 262 20.32 -24.16 5.40
N ASN A 263 19.66 -23.90 6.54
CA ASN A 263 18.31 -24.39 6.80
C ASN A 263 17.28 -23.44 6.19
N VAL A 264 16.39 -23.97 5.37
CA VAL A 264 15.29 -23.24 4.73
C VAL A 264 14.00 -23.54 5.47
N TRP A 265 13.49 -22.55 6.21
CA TRP A 265 12.17 -22.65 6.84
C TRP A 265 11.08 -22.70 5.77
N ARG A 266 10.12 -23.60 5.91
CA ARG A 266 8.94 -23.70 5.02
C ARG A 266 7.69 -23.34 5.79
N SER A 267 6.89 -22.41 5.26
CA SER A 267 5.52 -22.17 5.68
C SER A 267 4.55 -22.82 4.69
N LEU A 268 3.42 -23.31 5.19
CA LEU A 268 2.30 -23.82 4.41
C LEU A 268 1.10 -22.91 4.67
N VAL A 269 0.79 -22.06 3.70
CA VAL A 269 -0.31 -21.08 3.80
C VAL A 269 -1.59 -21.70 3.23
N ASP A 270 -2.63 -21.77 4.06
CA ASP A 270 -3.94 -22.34 3.72
C ASP A 270 -4.85 -21.28 3.09
N VAL A 271 -5.17 -21.47 1.81
CA VAL A 271 -5.97 -20.52 1.02
C VAL A 271 -7.41 -20.42 1.57
N ASN A 272 -7.96 -21.47 2.20
CA ASN A 272 -9.29 -21.42 2.81
C ASN A 272 -9.30 -20.55 4.06
N LYS A 273 -8.23 -20.56 4.86
CA LYS A 273 -8.08 -19.63 6.00
C LYS A 273 -8.01 -18.18 5.53
N ILE A 274 -7.27 -17.90 4.46
CA ILE A 274 -7.25 -16.57 3.83
C ILE A 274 -8.65 -16.15 3.37
N LYS A 275 -9.41 -17.03 2.71
CA LYS A 275 -10.80 -16.74 2.28
C LYS A 275 -11.73 -16.48 3.47
N ALA A 276 -11.61 -17.25 4.56
CA ALA A 276 -12.39 -17.05 5.78
C ALA A 276 -12.05 -15.72 6.47
N ALA A 277 -10.76 -15.42 6.62
CA ALA A 277 -10.26 -14.17 7.17
C ALA A 277 -10.73 -12.94 6.36
N LEU A 278 -10.62 -12.98 5.03
CA LEU A 278 -11.05 -11.91 4.15
C LEU A 278 -12.56 -11.67 4.24
N ARG A 279 -13.37 -12.74 4.25
CA ARG A 279 -14.82 -12.65 4.46
C ARG A 279 -15.13 -12.03 5.82
N LYS A 280 -14.39 -12.41 6.87
CA LYS A 280 -14.59 -11.83 8.20
C LYS A 280 -14.24 -10.35 8.26
N LEU A 281 -13.17 -9.94 7.57
CA LEU A 281 -12.82 -8.53 7.43
C LEU A 281 -13.90 -7.73 6.69
N LYS A 282 -14.55 -8.30 5.67
CA LYS A 282 -15.71 -7.68 4.99
C LYS A 282 -16.92 -7.47 5.90
N GLU A 283 -17.18 -8.40 6.82
CA GLU A 283 -18.26 -8.30 7.82
C GLU A 283 -17.99 -7.18 8.83
N ILE A 284 -16.77 -7.11 9.38
CA ILE A 284 -16.46 -6.26 10.55
C ILE A 284 -15.83 -4.90 10.21
N ASN A 285 -15.22 -4.75 9.03
CA ASN A 285 -14.43 -3.57 8.68
C ASN A 285 -14.84 -3.00 7.31
N TRP A 286 -15.42 -1.80 7.36
CA TRP A 286 -15.91 -1.07 6.19
C TRP A 286 -14.85 -0.83 5.10
N LEU A 287 -13.56 -0.77 5.45
CA LEU A 287 -12.46 -0.65 4.49
C LEU A 287 -12.35 -1.85 3.54
N TYR A 288 -12.79 -3.04 3.97
CA TYR A 288 -12.71 -4.28 3.20
C TYR A 288 -13.96 -4.54 2.34
N ARG A 289 -15.03 -3.75 2.54
CA ARG A 289 -16.37 -3.98 1.97
C ARG A 289 -16.40 -4.12 0.45
N ASN A 290 -15.49 -3.42 -0.24
CA ASN A 290 -15.40 -3.37 -1.70
C ASN A 290 -14.21 -4.18 -2.25
N VAL A 291 -13.50 -4.94 -1.42
CA VAL A 291 -12.42 -5.83 -1.88
C VAL A 291 -13.03 -7.03 -2.61
N ASP A 292 -12.52 -7.39 -3.78
CA ASP A 292 -13.02 -8.55 -4.53
C ASP A 292 -12.78 -9.87 -3.76
N ASP A 293 -13.75 -10.79 -3.79
CA ASP A 293 -13.58 -12.18 -3.33
C ASP A 293 -12.58 -12.98 -4.18
N GLN A 294 -12.12 -12.40 -5.31
CA GLN A 294 -10.98 -12.87 -6.07
C GLN A 294 -9.70 -12.03 -5.89
N CYS A 295 -9.64 -10.99 -5.05
CA CYS A 295 -8.47 -10.08 -5.00
C CYS A 295 -7.13 -10.79 -4.68
N TYR A 296 -7.14 -11.79 -3.80
CA TYR A 296 -5.96 -12.65 -3.54
C TYR A 296 -5.64 -13.56 -4.73
N THR A 297 -6.64 -14.04 -5.49
CA THR A 297 -6.41 -14.77 -6.75
C THR A 297 -5.98 -13.86 -7.89
N SER A 298 -6.40 -12.60 -7.97
CA SER A 298 -5.88 -11.61 -8.93
C SER A 298 -4.40 -11.34 -8.62
N SER A 299 -4.07 -11.18 -7.34
CA SER A 299 -2.69 -11.08 -6.87
C SER A 299 -1.88 -12.30 -7.27
N LEU A 300 -2.41 -13.52 -7.09
CA LEU A 300 -1.76 -14.79 -7.44
C LEU A 300 -1.78 -15.13 -8.94
N GLN A 301 -2.71 -14.56 -9.74
CA GLN A 301 -2.75 -14.73 -11.19
C GLN A 301 -1.57 -14.05 -11.89
N TYR A 302 -0.98 -13.01 -11.29
CA TYR A 302 0.31 -12.46 -11.73
C TYR A 302 1.51 -13.37 -11.43
N PHE A 303 1.34 -14.48 -10.70
CA PHE A 303 2.40 -15.45 -10.46
C PHE A 303 2.36 -16.61 -11.47
N LEU A 304 1.16 -17.03 -11.93
CA LEU A 304 0.95 -18.11 -12.90
C LEU A 304 1.53 -17.80 -14.29
#